data_AF-A0AAV3T498-F1
#
_entry.id   AF-A0AAV3T498-F1
#
_cell.length_a   1.000
_cell.length_b   1.000
_cell.length_c   1.000
_cell.angle_alpha   90.00
_cell.angle_beta   90.00
_cell.angle_gamma   90.00
#
_symmetry.space_group_name_H-M   'P 1'
#
loop_
_entity.id
_entity.type
_entity.pdbx_description
1 polymer ?
#
loop_
_entity_poly.entity_id
_entity_poly.type
_entity_poly.pdbx_seq_one_letter_code
_entity_poly.pdbx_strand_id
1 'polypeptide(L)'
;MSDARSGSPALRPVDAAILDFLADGRVEYAAIIANRVGAHTPYVERRCAVLADRGLVEPVTGEVVFRATDAGKRAVTPGGFPE
;
A
#
# COMPACT_ATOMS: atom_id res chain seq x y z
N MET A 1 -13.18 1.72 -41.49
CA MET A 1 -13.06 0.26 -41.40
C MET A 1 -12.12 -0.01 -40.22
N SER A 2 -12.67 -0.63 -39.17
CA SER A 2 -12.03 -1.09 -37.92
C SER A 2 -11.59 -0.04 -36.88
N ASP A 3 -12.55 0.30 -36.01
CA ASP A 3 -12.30 0.62 -34.60
C ASP A 3 -11.63 -0.59 -33.94
N ALA A 4 -10.33 -0.51 -33.69
CA ALA A 4 -9.69 -1.41 -32.75
C ALA A 4 -10.26 -1.07 -31.37
N ARG A 5 -11.22 -1.88 -30.89
CA ARG A 5 -11.63 -1.86 -29.49
C ARG A 5 -10.36 -1.92 -28.66
N SER A 6 -10.01 -0.81 -28.02
CA SER A 6 -9.01 -0.71 -26.96
C SER A 6 -9.52 -1.55 -25.79
N GLY A 7 -9.46 -2.87 -25.93
CA GLY A 7 -9.82 -3.82 -24.90
C GLY A 7 -8.69 -3.81 -23.89
N SER A 8 -8.76 -2.89 -22.93
CA SER A 8 -7.92 -2.98 -21.73
C SER A 8 -8.07 -4.41 -21.18
N PRO A 9 -6.96 -5.14 -20.96
CA PRO A 9 -7.03 -6.52 -20.52
C PRO A 9 -7.86 -6.60 -19.24
N ALA A 10 -8.75 -7.60 -19.16
CA ALA A 10 -9.68 -7.76 -18.06
C ALA A 10 -8.95 -7.72 -16.71
N LEU A 11 -9.49 -6.94 -15.76
CA LEU A 11 -8.94 -6.83 -14.41
C LEU A 11 -9.03 -8.19 -13.69
N ARG A 12 -8.01 -8.49 -12.89
CA ARG A 12 -8.05 -9.67 -12.02
C ARG A 12 -9.12 -9.44 -10.93
N PRO A 13 -9.75 -10.50 -10.40
CA PRO A 13 -10.75 -10.35 -9.34
C PRO A 13 -10.24 -9.56 -8.12
N VAL A 14 -8.99 -9.81 -7.71
CA VAL A 14 -8.37 -9.07 -6.59
C VAL A 14 -8.13 -7.59 -6.92
N ASP A 15 -7.80 -7.26 -8.16
CA ASP A 15 -7.57 -5.87 -8.57
C ASP A 15 -8.88 -5.09 -8.54
N ALA A 16 -9.96 -5.69 -9.04
CA ALA A 16 -11.30 -5.12 -8.97
C ALA A 16 -11.74 -4.92 -7.52
N ALA A 17 -11.50 -5.90 -6.64
CA ALA A 17 -11.81 -5.78 -5.22
C ALA A 17 -11.00 -4.69 -4.49
N ILE A 18 -9.73 -4.50 -4.86
CA ILE A 18 -8.90 -3.40 -4.33
C ILE A 18 -9.48 -2.05 -4.76
N LEU A 19 -9.79 -1.88 -6.05
CA LEU A 19 -10.34 -0.63 -6.58
C LEU A 19 -11.71 -0.31 -5.99
N ASP A 20 -12.58 -1.31 -5.87
CA ASP A 20 -13.90 -1.18 -5.23
C ASP A 20 -13.76 -0.77 -3.74
N PHE A 21 -12.81 -1.35 -3.02
CA PHE A 21 -12.58 -0.98 -1.63
C PHE A 21 -12.03 0.45 -1.45
N LEU A 22 -11.21 0.91 -2.39
CA LEU A 22 -10.64 2.26 -2.42
C LEU A 22 -11.57 3.29 -3.07
N ALA A 23 -12.71 2.87 -3.61
CA ALA A 23 -13.72 3.76 -4.14
C ALA A 23 -14.17 4.77 -3.06
N ASP A 24 -14.75 5.88 -3.49
CA ASP A 24 -15.14 7.02 -2.64
C ASP A 24 -13.96 7.79 -2.01
N GLY A 25 -12.80 7.76 -2.66
CA GLY A 25 -11.64 8.59 -2.30
C GLY A 25 -10.91 8.13 -1.05
N ARG A 26 -11.03 6.85 -0.69
CA ARG A 26 -10.38 6.27 0.48
C ARG A 26 -8.89 6.12 0.24
N VAL A 27 -8.11 6.44 1.27
CA VAL A 27 -6.66 6.25 1.31
C VAL A 27 -6.37 5.27 2.44
N GLU A 28 -5.79 4.11 2.11
CA GLU A 28 -5.61 3.02 3.05
C GLU A 28 -4.25 2.34 2.88
N TYR A 29 -3.73 1.79 3.98
CA TYR A 29 -2.52 0.99 3.97
C TYR A 29 -2.77 -0.37 3.29
N ALA A 30 -1.76 -0.90 2.60
CA ALA A 30 -1.85 -2.20 1.92
C ALA A 30 -2.29 -3.33 2.88
N ALA A 31 -1.90 -3.28 4.16
CA ALA A 31 -2.32 -4.26 5.15
C ALA A 31 -3.84 -4.22 5.45
N ILE A 32 -4.44 -3.04 5.46
CA ILE A 32 -5.88 -2.85 5.67
C ILE A 32 -6.64 -3.35 4.44
N ILE A 33 -6.17 -2.97 3.24
CA ILE A 33 -6.71 -3.44 1.97
C ILE A 33 -6.65 -4.98 1.92
N ALA A 34 -5.50 -5.56 2.26
CA ALA A 34 -5.26 -7.00 2.28
C ALA A 34 -6.25 -7.76 3.18
N ASN A 35 -6.44 -7.27 4.41
CA ASN A 35 -7.43 -7.82 5.32
C ASN A 35 -8.85 -7.79 4.70
N ARG A 36 -9.22 -6.66 4.09
CA ARG A 36 -10.55 -6.52 3.49
C ARG A 36 -10.78 -7.44 2.29
N VAL A 37 -9.81 -7.53 1.38
CA VAL A 37 -9.95 -8.32 0.14
C VAL A 37 -9.63 -9.81 0.33
N GLY A 38 -9.31 -10.23 1.56
CA GLY A 38 -9.00 -11.62 1.89
C GLY A 38 -7.69 -12.11 1.28
N ALA A 39 -6.68 -11.24 1.22
CA ALA A 39 -5.36 -11.56 0.68
C ALA A 39 -4.25 -11.19 1.68
N HIS A 40 -3.05 -11.72 1.45
CA HIS A 40 -1.86 -11.37 2.22
C HIS A 40 -1.23 -10.05 1.71
N THR A 41 -0.70 -9.26 2.65
CA THR A 41 -0.19 -7.90 2.41
C THR A 41 0.85 -7.80 1.30
N PRO A 42 1.91 -8.64 1.23
CA PRO A 42 2.95 -8.49 0.20
C PRO A 42 2.43 -8.70 -1.23
N TYR A 43 1.35 -9.49 -1.37
CA TYR A 43 0.71 -9.65 -2.67
C TYR A 43 -0.13 -8.44 -3.04
N VAL A 44 -0.87 -7.88 -2.09
CA VAL A 44 -1.63 -6.66 -2.31
C VAL A 44 -0.72 -5.48 -2.63
N GLU A 45 0.41 -5.32 -1.94
CA GLU A 45 1.43 -4.32 -2.29
C GLU A 45 1.88 -4.44 -3.75
N ARG A 46 2.19 -5.67 -4.19
CA ARG A 46 2.57 -5.94 -5.57
C ARG A 46 1.45 -5.67 -6.57
N ARG A 47 0.19 -5.91 -6.19
CA ARG A 47 -0.97 -5.57 -7.02
C ARG A 47 -1.20 -4.07 -7.10
N CYS A 48 -1.13 -3.36 -5.98
CA CYS A 48 -1.20 -1.90 -5.93
C CYS A 48 -0.10 -1.25 -6.77
N ALA A 49 1.13 -1.77 -6.74
CA ALA A 49 2.22 -1.29 -7.61
C ALA A 49 1.86 -1.44 -9.10
N VAL A 50 1.35 -2.61 -9.51
CA VAL A 50 0.92 -2.82 -10.91
C VAL A 50 -0.28 -1.96 -11.30
N LEU A 51 -1.19 -1.69 -10.37
CA LEU A 51 -2.31 -0.77 -10.59
C LEU A 51 -1.83 0.68 -10.68
N ALA A 52 -0.81 1.06 -9.91
CA ALA A 52 -0.18 2.37 -9.96
C ALA A 52 0.57 2.61 -11.27
N ASP A 53 1.33 1.62 -11.74
CA ASP A 53 1.99 1.66 -13.07
C ASP A 53 0.98 1.85 -14.22
N ARG A 54 -0.28 1.47 -14.00
CA ARG A 54 -1.40 1.64 -14.94
C ARG A 54 -2.21 2.92 -14.71
N GLY A 55 -1.85 3.72 -13.70
CA GLY A 55 -2.57 4.95 -13.33
C GLY A 55 -3.97 4.71 -12.72
N LEU A 56 -4.22 3.51 -12.17
CA LEU A 56 -5.52 3.15 -11.58
C LEU A 56 -5.60 3.41 -10.08
N VAL A 57 -4.45 3.50 -9.42
CA VAL A 57 -4.29 3.97 -8.04
C VAL A 57 -3.04 4.83 -7.98
N GLU A 58 -2.91 5.67 -6.97
CA GLU A 58 -1.70 6.45 -6.75
C GLU A 58 -1.13 6.09 -5.39
N PRO A 59 0.19 5.82 -5.27
CA PRO A 59 0.81 5.65 -3.96
C PRO A 59 0.74 6.99 -3.22
N VAL A 60 0.05 6.99 -2.08
CA VAL A 60 -0.20 8.23 -1.32
C VAL A 60 0.90 8.49 -0.28
N THR A 61 1.77 7.52 0.00
CA THR A 61 2.79 7.63 1.05
C THR A 61 4.21 7.34 0.55
N GLY A 62 5.14 8.26 0.80
CA GLY A 62 6.59 8.05 0.72
C GLY A 62 7.18 7.72 2.09
N GLU A 63 6.67 6.70 2.77
CA GLU A 63 6.95 6.52 4.20
C GLU A 63 8.40 6.07 4.46
N VAL A 64 9.12 6.85 5.28
CA VAL A 64 10.47 6.54 5.77
C VAL A 64 10.35 6.01 7.21
N VAL A 65 10.71 4.75 7.41
CA VAL A 65 10.65 4.05 8.70
C VAL A 65 11.89 4.31 9.55
N PHE A 66 11.67 4.50 10.86
CA PHE A 66 12.73 4.71 11.85
C PHE A 66 12.73 3.60 12.91
N ARG A 67 13.94 3.22 13.36
CA ARG A 67 14.16 2.25 14.43
C ARG A 67 14.97 2.89 15.55
N ALA A 68 14.62 2.58 16.79
CA ALA A 68 15.43 2.96 17.95
C ALA A 68 16.82 2.31 17.88
N THR A 69 17.85 3.16 17.90
CA THR A 69 19.25 2.73 18.09
C THR A 69 19.46 2.27 19.53
N ASP A 70 20.55 1.55 19.80
CA ASP A 70 20.83 1.12 21.17
C ASP A 70 21.09 2.30 22.12
N ALA A 71 21.59 3.43 21.61
CA ALA A 71 21.65 4.68 22.35
C ALA A 71 20.24 5.20 22.69
N GLY A 72 19.33 5.22 21.71
CA GLY A 72 17.94 5.62 21.94
C GLY A 72 17.21 4.71 22.94
N LYS A 73 17.47 3.40 22.91
CA LYS A 73 16.92 2.46 23.91
C LYS A 73 17.46 2.71 25.32
N ARG A 74 18.73 3.10 25.46
CA ARG A 74 19.34 3.40 26.77
C ARG A 74 18.83 4.71 27.37
N ALA A 75 18.50 5.70 26.53
CA ALA A 75 18.02 7.01 26.97
C ALA A 75 16.61 6.98 27.61
N VAL A 76 15.82 5.94 27.35
CA VAL A 76 14.47 5.78 27.92
C VAL A 76 14.46 4.87 29.16
N THR A 77 15.61 4.34 29.57
CA THR A 77 15.75 3.67 30.86
C THR A 77 15.72 4.74 31.96
N PRO A 78 14.80 4.69 32.94
CA PRO A 78 14.72 5.70 34.00
C PRO A 78 16.08 5.84 34.72
N GLY A 79 16.65 7.05 34.67
CA GLY A 79 17.94 7.38 35.27
C GLY A 79 19.11 7.64 34.31
N GLY A 80 18.89 7.66 32.99
CA GLY A 80 19.97 7.79 31.99
C GLY A 80 19.83 8.97 31.04
N PHE A 81 19.99 10.21 31.54
CA PHE A 81 20.48 11.31 30.71
C PHE A 81 21.83 11.76 31.28
N PRO A 82 22.94 11.72 30.52
CA PRO A 82 24.13 12.48 30.86
C PRO A 82 23.90 13.97 30.48
N GLU A 83 24.52 14.88 31.23
CA GLU A 83 24.59 16.32 30.90
C GLU A 83 25.23 16.58 29.53
#